data_AF-A0A917CK05-F1
#
_entry.id   AF-A0A917CK05-F1
#
_cell.length_a   1.000
_cell.length_b   1.000
_cell.length_c   1.000
_cell.angle_alpha   90.00
_cell.angle_beta   90.00
_cell.angle_gamma   90.00
#
_symmetry.space_group_name_H-M   'P 1'
#
loop_
_entity.id
_entity.type
_entity.pdbx_description
1 polymer ?
#
loop_
_entity_poly.entity_id
_entity_poly.type
_entity_poly.pdbx_seq_one_letter_code
_entity_poly.pdbx_strand_id
1 'polypeptide(L)'
;MNLGDTSKIMLDGQLVYLIDPSLNESVISDKEINGIKVYSVDLVRDMMIFIKENPGFSLICYLIGQQRRWMFCIVYRLENTWRRVQIENLVCNKCGWKGISANPAIPELYFGVPNEWDALKKSSAAQSCPQCAEKLPRDSLWTKTI
;
A
#
# COMPACT_ATOMS: atom_id res chain seq x y z
N MET A 1 -6.74 -19.69 -1.44
CA MET A 1 -5.71 -19.40 -2.47
C MET A 1 -4.33 -19.94 -2.08
N ASN A 2 -3.54 -20.42 -3.05
CA ASN A 2 -2.10 -20.72 -2.86
C ASN A 2 -1.24 -19.65 -3.55
N LEU A 3 -0.24 -19.11 -2.85
CA LEU A 3 0.68 -18.08 -3.38
C LEU A 3 1.85 -18.63 -4.20
N GLY A 4 1.86 -19.93 -4.51
CA GLY A 4 2.95 -20.60 -5.24
C GLY A 4 3.34 -19.92 -6.54
N ASP A 5 2.34 -19.42 -7.29
CA ASP A 5 2.53 -18.76 -8.58
C ASP A 5 2.61 -17.23 -8.47
N THR A 6 2.49 -16.68 -7.26
CA THR A 6 2.52 -15.24 -7.03
C THR A 6 3.97 -14.72 -7.03
N SER A 7 4.22 -13.61 -7.73
CA SER A 7 5.55 -12.98 -7.80
C SER A 7 6.02 -12.55 -6.40
N LYS A 8 7.18 -13.06 -5.96
CA LYS A 8 7.82 -12.65 -4.71
C LYS A 8 8.83 -11.55 -4.98
N ILE A 9 8.85 -10.53 -4.14
CA ILE A 9 9.84 -9.44 -4.21
C ILE A 9 10.42 -9.12 -2.83
N MET A 10 11.63 -8.57 -2.82
CA MET A 10 12.22 -7.97 -1.63
C MET A 10 11.83 -6.50 -1.59
N LEU A 11 11.10 -6.09 -0.56
CA LEU A 11 10.69 -4.71 -0.33
C LEU A 11 11.06 -4.29 1.08
N ASP A 12 11.88 -3.24 1.21
CA ASP A 12 12.40 -2.73 2.48
C ASP A 12 13.17 -3.80 3.31
N GLY A 13 13.74 -4.81 2.63
CA GLY A 13 14.40 -5.94 3.30
C GLY A 13 13.42 -7.03 3.80
N GLN A 14 12.13 -6.90 3.52
CA GLN A 14 11.11 -7.92 3.78
C GLN A 14 10.74 -8.67 2.50
N LEU A 15 10.60 -9.99 2.58
CA LEU A 15 10.04 -10.80 1.49
C LEU A 15 8.51 -10.63 1.48
N VAL A 16 7.97 -10.14 0.37
CA VAL A 16 6.53 -9.92 0.20
C VAL A 16 6.03 -10.56 -1.10
N TYR A 17 4.74 -10.83 -1.17
CA TYR A 17 4.07 -11.39 -2.34
C TYR A 17 3.30 -10.29 -3.04
N LEU A 18 3.54 -10.09 -4.34
CA LEU A 18 2.81 -9.13 -5.17
C LEU A 18 1.53 -9.78 -5.68
N ILE A 19 0.37 -9.35 -5.18
CA ILE A 19 -0.92 -9.92 -5.54
C ILE A 19 -1.29 -9.45 -6.95
N ASP A 20 -1.45 -10.42 -7.85
CA ASP A 20 -1.98 -10.17 -9.18
C ASP A 20 -3.47 -9.78 -9.08
N PRO A 21 -3.91 -8.68 -9.71
CA PRO A 21 -5.33 -8.29 -9.74
C PRO A 21 -6.29 -9.38 -10.24
N SER A 22 -5.82 -10.35 -11.05
CA SER A 22 -6.62 -11.50 -11.48
C SER A 22 -6.88 -12.52 -10.35
N LEU A 23 -6.07 -12.52 -9.29
CA LEU A 23 -6.21 -13.39 -8.13
C LEU A 23 -7.15 -12.81 -7.06
N ASN A 24 -7.68 -11.60 -7.30
CA ASN A 24 -8.52 -10.84 -6.36
C ASN A 24 -9.73 -11.62 -5.86
N GLU A 25 -10.46 -12.30 -6.75
CA GLU A 25 -11.68 -13.01 -6.38
C GLU A 25 -11.38 -14.16 -5.41
N SER A 26 -10.26 -14.86 -5.61
CA SER A 26 -9.87 -16.01 -4.78
C SER A 26 -9.49 -15.64 -3.35
N VAL A 27 -8.82 -14.49 -3.14
CA VAL A 27 -8.48 -14.00 -1.78
C VAL A 27 -9.74 -13.67 -1.00
N ILE A 28 -10.72 -13.04 -1.68
CA ILE A 28 -11.99 -12.62 -1.08
C ILE A 28 -12.91 -13.81 -0.82
N SER A 29 -13.00 -14.77 -1.75
CA SER A 29 -13.86 -15.94 -1.64
C SER A 29 -13.40 -16.90 -0.55
N ASP A 30 -12.11 -17.25 -0.56
CA ASP A 30 -11.58 -18.35 0.24
C ASP A 30 -11.37 -17.93 1.69
N LYS A 31 -11.20 -16.61 1.93
CA LYS A 31 -10.88 -16.01 3.24
C LYS A 31 -9.62 -16.61 3.89
N GLU A 32 -8.81 -17.30 3.11
CA GLU A 32 -7.60 -18.00 3.52
C GLU A 32 -6.55 -17.97 2.41
N ILE A 33 -5.30 -17.78 2.83
CA ILE A 33 -4.13 -17.86 1.96
C ILE A 33 -3.15 -18.86 2.57
N ASN A 34 -2.77 -19.88 1.79
CA ASN A 34 -1.93 -21.00 2.24
C ASN A 34 -2.44 -21.65 3.55
N GLY A 35 -3.77 -21.80 3.70
CA GLY A 35 -4.42 -22.37 4.89
C GLY A 35 -4.38 -21.48 6.14
N ILE A 36 -4.00 -20.21 6.00
CA ILE A 36 -4.01 -19.22 7.08
C ILE A 36 -5.12 -18.22 6.81
N LYS A 37 -5.97 -17.98 7.82
CA LYS A 37 -7.09 -17.05 7.76
C LYS A 37 -6.64 -15.63 7.43
N VAL A 38 -7.34 -15.02 6.49
CA VAL A 38 -7.25 -13.59 6.17
C VAL A 38 -8.26 -12.85 7.02
N TYR A 39 -7.78 -11.84 7.75
CA TYR A 39 -8.62 -10.93 8.52
C TYR A 39 -8.93 -9.68 7.68
N SER A 40 -10.04 -9.01 7.97
CA SER A 40 -10.44 -7.76 7.32
C SER A 40 -10.57 -7.87 5.79
N VAL A 41 -11.21 -8.93 5.31
CA VAL A 41 -11.42 -9.21 3.87
C VAL A 41 -12.10 -8.05 3.14
N ASP A 42 -13.01 -7.31 3.79
CA ASP A 42 -13.65 -6.14 3.20
C ASP A 42 -12.65 -5.01 2.92
N LEU A 43 -11.70 -4.77 3.83
CA LEU A 43 -10.62 -3.80 3.58
C LEU A 43 -9.73 -4.24 2.41
N VAL A 44 -9.43 -5.54 2.30
CA VAL A 44 -8.68 -6.08 1.17
C VAL A 44 -9.44 -5.88 -0.15
N ARG A 45 -10.76 -6.08 -0.14
CA ARG A 45 -11.63 -5.80 -1.30
C ARG A 45 -11.56 -4.33 -1.71
N ASP A 46 -11.64 -3.41 -0.75
CA ASP A 46 -11.57 -1.97 -1.04
C ASP A 46 -10.20 -1.57 -1.62
N MET A 47 -9.11 -2.12 -1.09
CA MET A 47 -7.77 -1.95 -1.65
C MET A 47 -7.68 -2.49 -3.09
N MET A 48 -8.29 -3.64 -3.36
CA MET A 48 -8.32 -4.24 -4.69
C MET A 48 -9.10 -3.40 -5.71
N ILE A 49 -10.24 -2.84 -5.31
CA ILE A 49 -11.01 -1.90 -6.14
C ILE A 49 -10.13 -0.68 -6.46
N PHE A 50 -9.50 -0.10 -5.45
CA PHE A 50 -8.63 1.05 -5.62
C PHE A 50 -7.51 0.80 -6.64
N ILE A 51 -6.74 -0.28 -6.50
CA ILE A 51 -5.61 -0.54 -7.42
C ILE A 51 -6.07 -0.83 -8.85
N LYS A 52 -7.28 -1.36 -9.04
CA LYS A 52 -7.85 -1.62 -10.37
C LYS A 52 -8.17 -0.31 -11.11
N GLU A 53 -8.58 0.72 -10.37
CA GLU A 53 -8.95 2.03 -10.92
C GLU A 53 -7.77 3.00 -11.05
N ASN A 54 -6.61 2.68 -10.45
CA ASN A 54 -5.47 3.58 -10.38
C ASN A 54 -4.20 2.87 -10.87
N PRO A 55 -3.83 3.02 -12.17
CA PRO A 55 -2.61 2.46 -12.71
C PRO A 55 -1.36 2.93 -11.95
N GLY A 56 -0.39 2.03 -11.82
CA GLY A 56 0.84 2.29 -11.06
C GLY A 56 0.77 1.86 -9.59
N PHE A 57 -0.40 1.46 -9.11
CA PHE A 57 -0.56 0.82 -7.80
C PHE A 57 -0.64 -0.70 -7.92
N SER A 58 -0.29 -1.38 -6.83
CA SER A 58 -0.47 -2.83 -6.66
C SER A 58 -0.72 -3.15 -5.18
N LEU A 59 -1.04 -4.39 -4.88
CA LEU A 59 -1.26 -4.89 -3.54
C LEU A 59 -0.19 -5.92 -3.21
N ILE A 60 0.42 -5.81 -2.04
CA ILE A 60 1.29 -6.85 -1.50
C ILE A 60 0.66 -7.50 -0.28
N CYS A 61 1.03 -8.75 -0.03
CA CYS A 61 0.79 -9.38 1.25
C CYS A 61 2.04 -10.02 1.83
N TYR A 62 2.08 -10.12 3.16
CA TYR A 62 3.19 -10.71 3.91
C TYR A 62 2.71 -11.22 5.27
N LEU A 63 3.46 -12.15 5.85
CA LEU A 63 3.16 -12.69 7.17
C LEU A 63 3.93 -11.92 8.24
N ILE A 64 3.24 -11.58 9.33
CA ILE A 64 3.87 -11.01 10.52
C ILE A 64 3.65 -11.88 11.76
N GLY A 65 4.65 -11.81 12.66
CA GLY A 65 4.59 -12.37 14.00
C GLY A 65 4.57 -13.90 14.06
N GLN A 66 4.69 -14.44 15.28
CA GLN A 66 4.66 -15.88 15.52
C GLN A 66 3.28 -16.51 15.22
N GLN A 67 2.21 -15.72 15.32
CA GLN A 67 0.85 -16.16 14.99
C GLN A 67 0.58 -16.20 13.47
N ARG A 68 1.59 -15.86 12.64
CA ARG A 68 1.51 -15.87 11.18
C ARG A 68 0.25 -15.19 10.65
N ARG A 69 0.08 -13.90 10.92
CA ARG A 69 -1.06 -13.12 10.40
C ARG A 69 -0.72 -12.52 9.06
N TRP A 70 -1.63 -12.64 8.10
CA TRP A 70 -1.52 -11.94 6.81
C TRP A 70 -1.78 -10.46 6.99
N MET A 71 -0.84 -9.65 6.51
CA MET A 71 -0.96 -8.22 6.34
C MET A 71 -1.05 -7.90 4.85
N PHE A 72 -1.79 -6.83 4.54
CA PHE A 72 -1.97 -6.32 3.19
C PHE A 72 -1.56 -4.85 3.17
N CYS A 73 -0.90 -4.45 2.10
CA CYS A 73 -0.40 -3.09 1.95
C CYS A 73 -0.47 -2.68 0.48
N ILE A 74 -1.01 -1.50 0.21
CA ILE A 74 -0.94 -0.92 -1.13
C ILE A 74 0.49 -0.44 -1.37
N VAL A 75 1.00 -0.74 -2.56
CA VAL A 75 2.29 -0.22 -3.03
C VAL A 75 2.09 0.62 -4.28
N TYR A 76 2.91 1.67 -4.40
CA TYR A 76 2.95 2.55 -5.56
C TYR A 76 4.31 2.42 -6.26
N ARG A 77 4.30 2.38 -7.61
CA ARG A 77 5.52 2.30 -8.42
C ARG A 77 6.05 3.70 -8.71
N LEU A 78 7.21 4.02 -8.14
CA LEU A 78 7.96 5.24 -8.42
C LEU A 78 9.35 4.85 -8.96
N GLU A 79 9.72 5.36 -10.14
CA GLU A 79 11.05 5.15 -10.74
C GLU A 79 11.50 3.67 -10.78
N ASN A 80 10.58 2.77 -11.16
CA ASN A 80 10.78 1.31 -11.16
C ASN A 80 10.95 0.64 -9.79
N THR A 81 10.75 1.36 -8.70
CA THR A 81 10.74 0.81 -7.34
C THR A 81 9.34 0.83 -6.76
N TRP A 82 9.02 -0.18 -5.96
CA TRP A 82 7.78 -0.19 -5.18
C TRP A 82 7.99 0.57 -3.87
N ARG A 83 6.98 1.34 -3.48
CA ARG A 83 6.92 2.06 -2.20
C ARG A 83 5.62 1.71 -1.50
N ARG A 84 5.69 1.36 -0.21
CA ARG A 84 4.51 1.18 0.63
C ARG A 84 3.80 2.52 0.78
N VAL A 85 2.48 2.52 0.69
CA VAL A 85 1.67 3.72 0.84
C VAL A 85 0.36 3.42 1.53
N GLN A 86 -0.12 4.39 2.29
CA GLN A 86 -1.51 4.45 2.74
C GLN A 86 -2.26 5.46 1.88
N ILE A 87 -3.44 5.07 1.41
CA ILE A 87 -4.33 6.00 0.71
C ILE A 87 -5.11 6.78 1.77
N GLU A 88 -5.07 8.11 1.68
CA GLU A 88 -5.76 8.99 2.62
C GLU A 88 -6.45 10.15 1.89
N ASN A 89 -7.55 10.64 2.46
CA ASN A 89 -8.16 11.89 2.01
C ASN A 89 -7.31 13.07 2.50
N LEU A 90 -7.12 14.05 1.64
CA LEU A 90 -6.25 15.19 1.89
C LEU A 90 -6.92 16.49 1.45
N VAL A 91 -6.69 17.55 2.25
CA VAL A 91 -7.11 18.91 1.92
C VAL A 91 -5.90 19.84 1.94
N CYS A 92 -5.72 20.64 0.89
CA CYS A 92 -4.64 21.63 0.86
C CYS A 92 -4.96 22.79 1.81
N ASN A 93 -4.06 23.08 2.76
CA ASN A 93 -4.21 24.17 3.71
C ASN A 93 -4.19 25.57 3.06
N LYS A 94 -3.68 25.72 1.84
CA LYS A 94 -3.61 27.02 1.15
C LYS A 94 -4.84 27.33 0.31
N CYS A 95 -5.19 26.45 -0.62
CA CYS A 95 -6.23 26.71 -1.62
C CYS A 95 -7.52 25.90 -1.38
N GLY A 96 -7.54 25.00 -0.40
CA GLY A 96 -8.69 24.17 -0.09
C GLY A 96 -8.94 23.02 -1.08
N TRP A 97 -8.03 22.75 -2.01
CA TRP A 97 -8.09 21.57 -2.90
C TRP A 97 -8.34 20.31 -2.07
N LYS A 98 -9.26 19.45 -2.53
CA LYS A 98 -9.58 18.17 -1.90
C LYS A 98 -9.27 17.04 -2.86
N GLY A 99 -8.68 15.99 -2.32
CA GLY A 99 -8.39 14.80 -3.11
C GLY A 99 -7.97 13.64 -2.23
N ILE A 100 -7.42 12.62 -2.89
CA ILE A 100 -6.73 11.51 -2.24
C ILE A 100 -5.23 11.63 -2.46
N SER A 101 -4.45 11.11 -1.50
CA SER A 101 -3.00 11.01 -1.58
C SER A 101 -2.49 9.62 -1.20
N ALA A 102 -1.33 9.26 -1.74
CA ALA A 102 -0.59 8.05 -1.36
C ALA A 102 0.55 8.44 -0.42
N ASN A 103 0.36 8.25 0.89
CA ASN A 103 1.29 8.64 1.93
C ASN A 103 2.22 7.48 2.33
N PRO A 104 3.54 7.61 2.10
CA PRO A 104 4.51 6.57 2.47
C PRO A 104 5.02 6.68 3.91
N ALA A 105 4.74 7.77 4.63
CA ALA A 105 5.33 8.10 5.92
C ALA A 105 4.48 7.60 7.10
N ILE A 106 3.71 6.53 6.91
CA ILE A 106 2.88 5.92 7.94
C ILE A 106 3.65 4.78 8.61
N PRO A 107 3.94 4.84 9.92
CA PRO A 107 4.73 3.82 10.62
C PRO A 107 4.18 2.39 10.47
N GLU A 108 2.86 2.24 10.50
CA GLU A 108 2.14 0.96 10.43
C GLU A 108 2.43 0.18 9.13
N LEU A 109 2.82 0.87 8.06
CA LEU A 109 3.19 0.23 6.79
C LEU A 109 4.44 -0.65 6.92
N TYR A 110 5.29 -0.37 7.91
CA TYR A 110 6.60 -1.00 8.08
C TYR A 110 6.62 -2.08 9.16
N PHE A 111 5.48 -2.44 9.74
CA PHE A 111 5.42 -3.50 10.74
C PHE A 111 5.93 -4.84 10.20
N GLY A 112 6.88 -5.44 10.92
CA GLY A 112 7.53 -6.70 10.58
C GLY A 112 8.66 -6.57 9.56
N VAL A 113 9.05 -5.35 9.20
CA VAL A 113 10.26 -5.08 8.41
C VAL A 113 11.50 -5.22 9.33
N PRO A 114 12.62 -5.80 8.88
CA PRO A 114 13.79 -6.02 9.77
C PRO A 114 14.37 -4.74 10.39
N ASN A 115 14.31 -3.60 9.70
CA ASN A 115 14.72 -2.29 10.22
C ASN A 115 13.65 -1.24 9.90
N GLU A 116 12.55 -1.28 10.66
CA GLU A 116 11.35 -0.48 10.42
C GLU A 116 11.64 1.04 10.38
N TRP A 117 12.47 1.53 11.30
CA TRP A 117 12.79 2.96 11.40
C TRP A 117 13.61 3.47 10.22
N ASP A 118 14.57 2.69 9.73
CA ASP A 118 15.35 3.05 8.54
C ASP A 118 14.49 3.03 7.28
N ALA A 119 13.60 2.03 7.16
CA ALA A 119 12.65 1.94 6.05
C ALA A 119 11.68 3.14 6.04
N LEU A 120 11.11 3.50 7.19
CA LEU A 120 10.24 4.68 7.33
C LEU A 120 10.97 5.99 7.02
N LYS A 121 12.21 6.16 7.51
CA LYS A 121 12.98 7.38 7.25
C LYS A 121 13.26 7.57 5.75
N LYS A 122 13.52 6.47 5.04
CA LYS A 122 13.76 6.46 3.59
C LYS A 122 12.49 6.62 2.75
N SER A 123 11.32 6.50 3.36
CA SER A 123 10.05 6.57 2.65
C SER A 123 9.51 7.99 2.48
N SER A 124 10.03 8.95 3.26
CA SER A 124 9.60 10.35 3.18
C SER A 124 9.63 10.88 1.74
N ALA A 125 8.53 11.53 1.36
CA ALA A 125 8.40 12.15 0.05
C ALA A 125 7.39 13.29 0.11
N ALA A 126 7.72 14.38 -0.57
CA ALA A 126 6.89 15.57 -0.62
C ALA A 126 6.40 15.83 -2.04
N GLN A 127 5.10 15.73 -2.24
CA GLN A 127 4.40 16.28 -3.39
C GLN A 127 3.81 17.64 -3.03
N SER A 128 3.78 18.52 -4.02
CA SER A 128 3.07 19.80 -3.94
C SER A 128 1.59 19.62 -4.29
N CYS A 129 0.76 20.54 -3.81
CA CYS A 129 -0.65 20.61 -4.19
C CYS A 129 -0.76 20.77 -5.72
N PRO A 130 -1.56 19.95 -6.41
CA PRO A 130 -1.68 20.03 -7.88
C PRO A 130 -2.38 21.31 -8.35
N GLN A 131 -3.09 22.02 -7.47
CA GLN A 131 -3.83 23.23 -7.83
C GLN A 131 -3.04 24.53 -7.58
N CYS A 132 -2.27 24.62 -6.50
CA CYS A 132 -1.57 25.87 -6.13
C CYS A 132 -0.06 25.71 -5.89
N ALA A 133 0.50 24.52 -6.13
CA ALA A 133 1.91 24.18 -5.92
C ALA A 133 2.45 24.29 -4.49
N GLU A 134 1.65 24.73 -3.52
CA GLU A 134 2.04 24.76 -2.10
C GLU A 134 2.26 23.36 -1.53
N LYS A 135 3.10 23.28 -0.50
CA LYS A 135 3.36 22.03 0.20
C LYS A 135 2.07 21.47 0.81
N LEU A 136 1.85 20.18 0.59
CA LEU A 136 0.74 19.45 1.21
C LEU A 136 0.97 19.23 2.72
N PRO A 137 -0.09 19.14 3.54
CA PRO A 137 0.05 19.02 4.99
C PRO A 137 0.59 17.66 5.45
N ARG A 138 0.59 16.67 4.56
CA ARG A 138 1.11 15.33 4.81
C ARG A 138 1.98 14.91 3.63
N ASP A 139 2.93 14.03 3.91
CA ASP A 139 3.79 13.44 2.89
C ASP A 139 2.95 12.67 1.87
N SER A 140 3.37 12.76 0.61
CA SER A 140 2.62 12.18 -0.50
C SER A 140 3.55 11.92 -1.66
N LEU A 141 3.40 10.74 -2.26
CA LEU A 141 4.07 10.33 -3.50
C LEU A 141 3.21 10.59 -4.74
N TRP A 142 1.90 10.70 -4.54
CA TRP A 142 0.91 10.78 -5.61
C TRP A 142 -0.37 11.41 -5.09
N THR A 143 -1.05 12.17 -5.95
CA THR A 143 -2.35 12.77 -5.63
C THR A 143 -3.34 12.61 -6.79
N LYS A 144 -4.63 12.59 -6.45
CA LYS A 144 -5.73 12.61 -7.43
C LYS A 144 -6.91 13.39 -6.85
N THR A 145 -7.50 14.25 -7.69
CA THR A 145 -8.74 14.95 -7.36
C THR A 145 -9.90 13.95 -7.31
N ILE A 146 -10.78 14.10 -6.32
CA ILE A 146 -12.03 13.35 -6.18
C ILE A 146 -13.15 14.12 -6.88
#